data_AF-A0A1F7R265-F1
#
_entry.id   AF-A0A1F7R265-F1
#
_cell.length_a   1.000
_cell.length_b   1.000
_cell.length_c   1.000
_cell.angle_alpha   90.00
_cell.angle_beta   90.00
_cell.angle_gamma   90.00
#
_symmetry.space_group_name_H-M   'P 1'
#
loop_
_entity.id
_entity.type
_entity.pdbx_description
1 polymer ?
#
loop_
_entity_poly.entity_id
_entity_poly.type
_entity_poly.pdbx_seq_one_letter_code
_entity_poly.pdbx_strand_id
1 'polypeptide(L)'
;MREDLTVVYYTANFLDEHFLNNTQKQLLKAIGDLPLISVSKKPIDFGHNICVGDTPRNLVWVWRQALVGAKEAKTKYIALAEDDVFYSPDHFFCHTPTPDYFAYNTYTWSIHIWDPSMMSWTGEVKRMYGLVCERDLFIETIEELFAKYPNDDEFPVHRIGEPGRYEKKQGTTLRKAENFHSAIPNVVAIHPQAIGYQTQGEKKKHRFLRATAIPHWGSVEDLIKLCQN
;
A
#
# COMPACT_ATOMS: atom_id res chain seq x y z
N MET A 1 2.86 -17.21 -16.42
CA MET A 1 2.22 -16.23 -15.49
C MET A 1 3.06 -16.19 -14.22
N ARG A 2 3.05 -15.10 -13.45
CA ARG A 2 3.76 -15.05 -12.16
C ARG A 2 2.93 -15.85 -11.15
N GLU A 3 3.32 -17.08 -10.86
CA GLU A 3 2.55 -17.97 -9.98
C GLU A 3 2.99 -17.91 -8.51
N ASP A 4 4.08 -17.18 -8.25
CA ASP A 4 4.75 -17.16 -6.94
C ASP A 4 4.58 -15.82 -6.20
N LEU A 5 3.40 -15.20 -6.32
CA LEU A 5 3.07 -13.93 -5.68
C LEU A 5 1.68 -13.98 -5.04
N THR A 6 1.58 -13.59 -3.77
CA THR A 6 0.30 -13.37 -3.08
C THR A 6 0.12 -11.88 -2.84
N VAL A 7 -1.07 -11.37 -3.12
CA VAL A 7 -1.44 -9.99 -2.80
C VAL A 7 -2.01 -9.94 -1.40
N VAL A 8 -1.43 -9.09 -0.56
CA VAL A 8 -1.86 -8.85 0.82
C VAL A 8 -2.52 -7.49 0.89
N TYR A 9 -3.85 -7.49 0.84
CA TYR A 9 -4.67 -6.30 0.99
C TYR A 9 -4.97 -6.06 2.47
N TYR A 10 -4.75 -4.84 2.98
CA TYR A 10 -5.10 -4.48 4.35
C TYR A 10 -5.94 -3.20 4.38
N THR A 11 -6.96 -3.20 5.22
CA THR A 11 -7.92 -2.08 5.32
C THR A 11 -8.40 -1.88 6.75
N ALA A 12 -8.58 -0.62 7.13
CA ALA A 12 -9.26 -0.29 8.38
C ALA A 12 -10.80 -0.30 8.25
N ASN A 13 -11.35 -0.61 7.06
CA ASN A 13 -12.78 -0.49 6.71
C ASN A 13 -13.37 0.88 7.08
N PHE A 14 -12.61 1.94 6.85
CA PHE A 14 -12.96 3.30 7.27
C PHE A 14 -13.38 4.21 6.10
N LEU A 15 -12.97 3.86 4.89
CA LEU A 15 -13.41 4.52 3.66
C LEU A 15 -14.90 4.27 3.39
N ASP A 16 -15.51 5.17 2.64
CA ASP A 16 -16.87 5.00 2.12
C ASP A 16 -17.00 3.74 1.25
N GLU A 17 -18.17 3.10 1.28
CA GLU A 17 -18.42 1.85 0.58
C GLU A 17 -18.25 1.98 -0.94
N HIS A 18 -18.65 3.12 -1.55
CA HIS A 18 -18.46 3.31 -2.98
C HIS A 18 -16.98 3.35 -3.35
N PHE A 19 -16.19 4.09 -2.58
CA PHE A 19 -14.75 4.18 -2.81
C PHE A 19 -14.08 2.82 -2.63
N LEU A 20 -14.36 2.12 -1.53
CA LEU A 20 -13.84 0.77 -1.26
C LEU A 20 -14.20 -0.22 -2.37
N ASN A 21 -15.47 -0.24 -2.79
CA ASN A 21 -15.93 -1.15 -3.83
C ASN A 21 -15.21 -0.88 -5.16
N ASN A 22 -14.92 0.38 -5.48
CA ASN A 22 -14.22 0.72 -6.72
C ASN A 22 -12.73 0.38 -6.65
N THR A 23 -12.04 0.63 -5.54
CA THR A 23 -10.63 0.22 -5.39
C THR A 23 -10.49 -1.29 -5.42
N GLN A 24 -11.38 -2.03 -4.74
CA GLN A 24 -11.43 -3.49 -4.79
C GLN A 24 -11.68 -4.02 -6.21
N LYS A 25 -12.65 -3.46 -6.95
CA LYS A 25 -12.91 -3.84 -8.34
C LYS A 25 -11.69 -3.61 -9.24
N GLN A 26 -10.97 -2.51 -9.06
CA GLN A 26 -9.77 -2.24 -9.84
C GLN A 26 -8.62 -3.17 -9.43
N LEU A 27 -8.47 -3.47 -8.13
CA LEU A 27 -7.46 -4.42 -7.66
C LEU A 27 -7.70 -5.82 -8.25
N LEU A 28 -8.94 -6.33 -8.25
CA LEU A 28 -9.25 -7.64 -8.85
C LEU A 28 -8.89 -7.71 -10.33
N LYS A 29 -9.15 -6.63 -11.08
CA LYS A 29 -8.74 -6.53 -12.49
C LYS A 29 -7.22 -6.51 -12.65
N ALA A 30 -6.51 -5.83 -11.74
CA ALA A 30 -5.07 -5.68 -11.79
C ALA A 30 -4.32 -6.98 -11.45
N ILE A 31 -4.82 -7.75 -10.49
CA ILE A 31 -4.14 -8.95 -9.99
C ILE A 31 -4.46 -10.21 -10.81
N GLY A 32 -5.56 -10.21 -11.58
CA GLY A 32 -6.01 -11.39 -12.32
C GLY A 32 -6.27 -12.57 -11.38
N ASP A 33 -5.60 -13.69 -11.63
CA ASP A 33 -5.76 -14.93 -10.86
C ASP A 33 -4.78 -15.08 -9.69
N LEU A 34 -4.02 -14.03 -9.34
CA LEU A 34 -3.10 -14.09 -8.20
C LEU A 34 -3.87 -14.35 -6.89
N PRO A 35 -3.32 -15.18 -5.98
CA PRO A 35 -3.85 -15.32 -4.63
C PRO A 35 -4.01 -13.97 -3.94
N LEU A 36 -5.19 -13.74 -3.34
CA LEU A 36 -5.51 -12.53 -2.60
C LEU A 36 -5.87 -12.89 -1.17
N ILE A 37 -5.13 -12.31 -0.22
CA ILE A 37 -5.43 -12.36 1.20
C ILE A 37 -5.83 -10.94 1.61
N SER A 38 -7.00 -10.81 2.24
CA SER A 38 -7.42 -9.53 2.80
C SER A 38 -7.39 -9.58 4.32
N VAL A 39 -6.90 -8.50 4.94
CA VAL A 39 -6.88 -8.33 6.39
C VAL A 39 -7.67 -7.08 6.73
N SER A 40 -8.71 -7.23 7.53
CA SER A 40 -9.71 -6.18 7.72
C SER A 40 -10.24 -6.14 9.15
N LYS A 41 -10.78 -5.00 9.58
CA LYS A 41 -11.42 -4.85 10.89
C LYS A 41 -12.84 -5.39 10.93
N LYS A 42 -13.49 -5.46 9.77
CA LYS A 42 -14.83 -6.02 9.57
C LYS A 42 -14.75 -7.17 8.56
N PRO A 43 -15.60 -8.21 8.68
CA PRO A 43 -15.67 -9.25 7.67
C PRO A 43 -16.00 -8.66 6.28
N ILE A 44 -15.27 -9.10 5.26
CA ILE A 44 -15.50 -8.70 3.85
C ILE A 44 -15.40 -9.92 2.92
N ASP A 45 -16.18 -9.91 1.85
CA ASP A 45 -16.09 -10.92 0.78
C ASP A 45 -15.06 -10.47 -0.27
N PHE A 46 -13.78 -10.61 0.09
CA PHE A 46 -12.66 -10.13 -0.75
C PHE A 46 -11.43 -11.02 -0.63
N GLY A 47 -11.32 -12.01 -1.51
CA GLY A 47 -10.25 -13.03 -1.43
C GLY A 47 -10.37 -13.88 -0.16
N HIS A 48 -9.25 -14.36 0.37
CA HIS A 48 -9.21 -15.01 1.68
C HIS A 48 -9.15 -13.96 2.80
N ASN A 49 -10.29 -13.69 3.43
CA ASN A 49 -10.39 -12.66 4.46
C ASN A 49 -10.02 -13.14 5.87
N ILE A 50 -9.15 -12.37 6.54
CA ILE A 50 -8.82 -12.48 7.95
C ILE A 50 -9.34 -11.22 8.66
N CYS A 51 -10.40 -11.39 9.44
CA CYS A 51 -10.97 -10.31 10.24
C CYS A 51 -10.23 -10.19 11.59
N VAL A 52 -9.54 -9.07 11.81
CA VAL A 52 -8.81 -8.78 13.05
C VAL A 52 -9.67 -8.08 14.11
N GLY A 53 -10.92 -7.75 13.77
CA GLY A 53 -11.86 -7.08 14.67
C GLY A 53 -11.55 -5.61 14.94
N ASP A 54 -12.12 -5.09 16.03
CA ASP A 54 -12.00 -3.69 16.41
C ASP A 54 -10.63 -3.38 17.03
N THR A 55 -9.71 -2.98 16.16
CA THR A 55 -8.34 -2.63 16.52
C THR A 55 -8.13 -1.12 16.41
N PRO A 56 -7.13 -0.52 17.08
CA PRO A 56 -6.80 0.89 16.90
C PRO A 56 -6.53 1.27 15.43
N ARG A 57 -6.90 2.50 15.04
CA ARG A 57 -6.60 3.05 13.71
C ARG A 57 -5.33 3.90 13.78
N ASN A 58 -4.18 3.25 13.73
CA ASN A 58 -2.87 3.89 13.77
C ASN A 58 -1.87 3.16 12.87
N LEU A 59 -0.67 3.74 12.72
CA LEU A 59 0.38 3.17 11.87
C LEU A 59 0.85 1.80 12.36
N VAL A 60 0.92 1.55 13.68
CA VAL A 60 1.35 0.24 14.22
C VAL A 60 0.43 -0.87 13.74
N TRP A 61 -0.88 -0.64 13.75
CA TRP A 61 -1.88 -1.60 13.28
C TRP A 61 -1.93 -1.78 11.76
N VAL A 62 -1.46 -0.80 10.98
CA VAL A 62 -1.23 -1.01 9.54
C VAL A 62 -0.17 -2.10 9.33
N TRP A 63 0.94 -2.03 10.07
CA TRP A 63 2.02 -3.03 9.98
C TRP A 63 1.60 -4.39 10.55
N ARG A 64 0.83 -4.42 11.65
CA ARG A 64 0.28 -5.68 12.20
C ARG A 64 -0.63 -6.38 11.18
N GLN A 65 -1.52 -5.66 10.51
CA GLN A 65 -2.41 -6.24 9.50
C GLN A 65 -1.62 -6.75 8.29
N ALA A 66 -0.65 -5.98 7.79
CA ALA A 66 0.23 -6.45 6.72
C ALA A 66 1.01 -7.72 7.11
N LEU A 67 1.50 -7.80 8.35
CA LEU A 67 2.19 -8.98 8.87
C LEU A 67 1.27 -10.20 8.97
N VAL A 68 0.02 -10.03 9.42
CA VAL A 68 -0.98 -11.11 9.49
C VAL A 68 -1.20 -11.70 8.09
N GLY A 69 -1.38 -10.87 7.08
CA GLY A 69 -1.57 -11.35 5.70
C GLY A 69 -0.31 -11.98 5.12
N ALA A 70 0.87 -11.42 5.41
CA ALA A 70 2.15 -11.99 4.98
C ALA A 70 2.38 -13.39 5.57
N LYS A 71 2.04 -13.61 6.85
CA LYS A 71 2.14 -14.92 7.51
C LYS A 71 1.18 -15.95 6.92
N GLU A 72 0.03 -15.52 6.45
CA GLU A 72 -0.93 -16.42 5.81
C GLU A 72 -0.51 -16.78 4.38
N ALA A 73 0.17 -15.89 3.66
CA ALA A 73 0.63 -16.13 2.29
C ALA A 73 1.52 -17.38 2.16
N LYS A 74 1.25 -18.21 1.14
CA LYS A 74 2.02 -19.45 0.90
C LYS A 74 3.10 -19.31 -0.19
N THR A 75 3.01 -18.27 -1.02
CA THR A 75 3.98 -17.98 -2.07
C THR A 75 5.27 -17.38 -1.53
N LYS A 76 6.35 -17.46 -2.31
CA LYS A 76 7.65 -16.87 -1.99
C LYS A 76 7.60 -15.35 -1.91
N TYR A 77 6.85 -14.70 -2.80
CA TYR A 77 6.73 -13.25 -2.82
C TYR A 77 5.36 -12.79 -2.32
N ILE A 78 5.33 -11.58 -1.77
CA ILE A 78 4.11 -10.84 -1.46
C ILE A 78 4.13 -9.46 -2.12
N ALA A 79 2.94 -8.95 -2.46
CA ALA A 79 2.71 -7.56 -2.82
C ALA A 79 1.71 -6.94 -1.84
N LEU A 80 2.03 -5.78 -1.28
CA LEU A 80 1.15 -5.09 -0.34
C LEU A 80 0.15 -4.20 -1.09
N ALA A 81 -1.12 -4.26 -0.69
CA ALA A 81 -2.20 -3.48 -1.29
C ALA A 81 -2.99 -2.66 -0.25
N GLU A 82 -3.20 -1.37 -0.52
CA GLU A 82 -3.98 -0.44 0.32
C GLU A 82 -5.36 -0.14 -0.28
N ASP A 83 -6.29 0.32 0.57
CA ASP A 83 -7.69 0.54 0.22
C ASP A 83 -7.99 1.88 -0.47
N ASP A 84 -6.99 2.78 -0.54
CA ASP A 84 -7.02 4.08 -1.21
C ASP A 84 -6.15 4.15 -2.47
N VAL A 85 -5.77 2.99 -3.04
CA VAL A 85 -4.90 2.90 -4.23
C VAL A 85 -5.58 2.17 -5.39
N PHE A 86 -5.51 2.77 -6.57
CA PHE A 86 -5.83 2.15 -7.85
C PHE A 86 -4.56 1.55 -8.45
N TYR A 87 -4.54 0.23 -8.51
CA TYR A 87 -3.38 -0.54 -8.96
C TYR A 87 -3.40 -0.82 -10.45
N SER A 88 -2.24 -0.71 -11.10
CA SER A 88 -2.06 -1.21 -12.46
C SER A 88 -1.65 -2.69 -12.44
N PRO A 89 -1.97 -3.48 -13.49
CA PRO A 89 -1.49 -4.86 -13.60
C PRO A 89 0.05 -4.94 -13.57
N ASP A 90 0.72 -3.98 -14.20
CA ASP A 90 2.18 -3.92 -14.24
C ASP A 90 2.81 -3.95 -12.85
N HIS A 91 2.18 -3.34 -11.84
CA HIS A 91 2.69 -3.35 -10.47
C HIS A 91 2.97 -4.78 -9.97
N PHE A 92 2.12 -5.74 -10.34
CA PHE A 92 2.23 -7.13 -9.88
C PHE A 92 3.06 -8.00 -10.82
N PHE A 93 3.12 -7.68 -12.12
CA PHE A 93 3.68 -8.56 -13.15
C PHE A 93 4.99 -8.09 -13.79
N CYS A 94 5.34 -6.80 -13.71
CA CYS A 94 6.48 -6.26 -14.47
C CYS A 94 7.85 -6.44 -13.78
N HIS A 95 7.88 -6.76 -12.49
CA HIS A 95 9.12 -6.81 -11.71
C HIS A 95 9.13 -7.97 -10.72
N THR A 96 10.23 -8.72 -10.70
CA THR A 96 10.53 -9.69 -9.64
C THR A 96 11.60 -9.10 -8.75
N PRO A 97 11.36 -8.96 -7.42
CA PRO A 97 12.33 -8.39 -6.51
C PRO A 97 13.68 -9.10 -6.57
N THR A 98 14.77 -8.33 -6.52
CA THR A 98 16.09 -8.89 -6.23
C THR A 98 16.03 -9.63 -4.88
N PRO A 99 16.58 -10.86 -4.75
CA PRO A 99 16.59 -11.58 -3.49
C PRO A 99 17.15 -10.72 -2.34
N ASP A 100 16.54 -10.80 -1.15
CA ASP A 100 16.87 -9.98 0.02
C ASP A 100 16.62 -8.46 -0.12
N TYR A 101 15.91 -8.00 -1.15
CA TYR A 101 15.56 -6.59 -1.33
C TYR A 101 14.05 -6.35 -1.18
N PHE A 102 13.71 -5.20 -0.58
CA PHE A 102 12.38 -4.62 -0.69
C PHE A 102 12.26 -3.83 -2.00
N ALA A 103 11.45 -4.31 -2.95
CA ALA A 103 11.27 -3.64 -4.23
C ALA A 103 10.04 -2.73 -4.21
N TYR A 104 10.23 -1.45 -4.50
CA TYR A 104 9.15 -0.46 -4.49
C TYR A 104 8.82 0.01 -5.90
N ASN A 105 7.55 -0.10 -6.30
CA ASN A 105 7.04 0.60 -7.47
C ASN A 105 6.94 2.09 -7.15
N THR A 106 7.88 2.87 -7.67
CA THR A 106 7.90 4.32 -7.46
C THR A 106 7.19 5.09 -8.57
N TYR A 107 6.65 4.40 -9.58
CA TYR A 107 5.85 5.04 -10.61
C TYR A 107 4.39 5.18 -10.15
N THR A 108 4.18 6.13 -9.24
CA THR A 108 2.86 6.41 -8.65
C THR A 108 2.46 7.85 -8.89
N TRP A 109 1.19 8.05 -9.22
CA TRP A 109 0.54 9.36 -9.25
C TRP A 109 -0.40 9.50 -8.07
N SER A 110 -0.67 10.74 -7.67
CA SER A 110 -1.64 11.03 -6.62
C SER A 110 -2.70 11.99 -7.11
N ILE A 111 -3.93 11.73 -6.70
CA ILE A 111 -5.05 12.66 -6.81
C ILE A 111 -5.44 13.15 -5.42
N HIS A 112 -5.70 14.44 -5.24
CA HIS A 112 -6.16 14.98 -3.97
C HIS A 112 -7.67 15.15 -4.05
N ILE A 113 -8.43 14.43 -3.22
CA ILE A 113 -9.89 14.42 -3.30
C ILE A 113 -10.49 15.81 -2.97
N TRP A 114 -9.82 16.60 -2.14
CA TRP A 114 -10.25 17.96 -1.78
C TRP A 114 -9.83 19.04 -2.80
N ASP A 115 -8.91 18.72 -3.72
CA ASP A 115 -8.47 19.60 -4.81
C ASP A 115 -8.39 18.76 -6.11
N PRO A 116 -9.55 18.38 -6.68
CA PRO A 116 -9.61 17.53 -7.85
C PRO A 116 -9.35 18.31 -9.15
N SER A 117 -8.33 19.18 -9.15
CA SER A 117 -7.95 19.95 -10.34
C SER A 117 -6.86 19.26 -11.17
N MET A 118 -6.06 18.41 -10.53
CA MET A 118 -4.93 17.74 -11.18
C MET A 118 -4.49 16.48 -10.43
N MET A 119 -3.91 15.55 -11.18
CA MET A 119 -3.04 14.52 -10.63
C MET A 119 -1.61 15.05 -10.56
N SER A 120 -0.80 14.50 -9.65
CA SER A 120 0.64 14.76 -9.63
C SER A 120 1.45 13.51 -9.39
N TRP A 121 2.54 13.33 -10.14
CA TRP A 121 3.49 12.25 -9.90
C TRP A 121 4.12 12.39 -8.51
N THR A 122 4.17 11.31 -7.75
CA THR A 122 4.60 11.34 -6.34
C THR A 122 6.11 11.43 -6.16
N GLY A 123 6.88 11.41 -7.26
CA GLY A 123 8.34 11.27 -7.24
C GLY A 123 8.77 9.85 -6.89
N GLU A 124 10.08 9.64 -6.72
CA GLU A 124 10.65 8.34 -6.34
C GLU A 124 10.48 8.00 -4.84
N VAL A 125 9.26 8.11 -4.35
CA VAL A 125 8.94 7.88 -2.94
C VAL A 125 8.52 6.43 -2.75
N LYS A 126 9.36 5.65 -2.07
CA LYS A 126 9.02 4.32 -1.57
C LYS A 126 7.89 4.42 -0.54
N ARG A 127 6.85 3.58 -0.69
CA ARG A 127 5.63 3.50 0.14
C ARG A 127 5.18 2.04 0.28
N MET A 128 4.58 1.66 1.41
CA MET A 128 4.10 0.28 1.60
C MET A 128 3.17 -0.18 0.48
N TYR A 129 2.23 0.66 0.04
CA TYR A 129 1.33 0.33 -1.08
C TYR A 129 2.05 0.01 -2.40
N GLY A 130 3.33 0.35 -2.55
CA GLY A 130 4.13 0.06 -3.73
C GLY A 130 5.08 -1.12 -3.53
N LEU A 131 5.02 -1.83 -2.41
CA LEU A 131 5.98 -2.84 -2.01
C LEU A 131 5.68 -4.22 -2.61
N VAL A 132 6.70 -4.80 -3.25
CA VAL A 132 6.78 -6.22 -3.60
C VAL A 132 8.09 -6.78 -3.03
N CYS A 133 8.03 -7.88 -2.29
CA CYS A 133 9.22 -8.45 -1.65
C CYS A 133 9.07 -9.95 -1.37
N GLU A 134 10.16 -10.60 -0.97
CA GLU A 134 10.11 -11.95 -0.43
C GLU A 134 9.31 -11.95 0.89
N ARG A 135 8.39 -12.90 1.01
CA ARG A 135 7.47 -13.04 2.15
C ARG A 135 8.25 -13.13 3.47
N ASP A 136 9.24 -14.01 3.52
CA ASP A 136 9.98 -14.30 4.74
C ASP A 136 10.84 -13.10 5.15
N LEU A 137 11.44 -12.37 4.19
CA LEU A 137 12.13 -11.10 4.44
C LEU A 137 11.21 -10.07 5.12
N PHE A 138 9.97 -9.94 4.65
CA PHE A 138 9.00 -9.04 5.28
C PHE A 138 8.66 -9.50 6.69
N ILE A 139 8.29 -10.77 6.87
CA ILE A 139 7.93 -11.33 8.18
C ILE A 139 9.06 -11.10 9.19
N GLU A 140 10.29 -11.51 8.87
CA GLU A 140 11.45 -11.33 9.76
C GLU A 140 11.65 -9.87 10.15
N THR A 141 11.56 -8.95 9.19
CA THR A 141 11.79 -7.53 9.42
C THR A 141 10.73 -6.93 10.34
N ILE A 142 9.46 -7.28 10.15
CA ILE A 142 8.36 -6.76 10.97
C ILE A 142 8.37 -7.40 12.36
N GLU A 143 8.67 -8.70 12.46
CA GLU A 143 8.79 -9.39 13.74
C GLU A 143 9.96 -8.89 14.57
N GLU A 144 11.12 -8.62 13.96
CA GLU A 144 12.26 -8.00 14.63
C GLU A 144 11.86 -6.63 15.23
N LEU A 145 11.12 -5.84 14.46
CA LEU A 145 10.64 -4.53 14.91
C LEU A 145 9.66 -4.66 16.09
N PHE A 146 8.71 -5.59 16.03
CA PHE A 146 7.76 -5.83 17.13
C PHE A 146 8.41 -6.47 18.37
N ALA A 147 9.42 -7.33 18.19
CA ALA A 147 10.19 -7.88 19.30
C ALA A 147 10.97 -6.79 20.04
N LYS A 148 11.47 -5.79 19.29
CA LYS A 148 12.17 -4.65 19.86
C LYS A 148 11.24 -3.67 20.58
N TYR A 149 10.01 -3.50 20.08
CA TYR A 149 9.00 -2.61 20.64
C TYR A 149 7.71 -3.39 20.94
N PRO A 150 7.70 -4.21 22.02
CA PRO A 150 6.58 -5.11 22.31
C PRO A 150 5.30 -4.38 22.74
N ASN A 151 5.43 -3.19 23.32
CA ASN A 151 4.32 -2.35 23.76
C ASN A 151 3.98 -1.33 22.66
N ASP A 152 2.72 -1.35 22.18
CA ASP A 152 2.24 -0.44 21.12
C ASP A 152 2.41 1.05 21.48
N ASP A 153 2.32 1.39 22.77
CA ASP A 153 2.47 2.77 23.28
C ASP A 153 3.94 3.26 23.28
N GLU A 154 4.89 2.34 23.27
CA GLU A 154 6.34 2.64 23.21
C GLU A 154 6.86 2.68 21.78
N PHE A 155 5.99 2.40 20.80
CA PHE A 155 6.38 2.30 19.41
C PHE A 155 6.80 3.68 18.88
N PRO A 156 8.03 3.85 18.37
CA PRO A 156 8.53 5.17 18.03
C PRO A 156 8.00 5.63 16.68
N VAL A 157 6.74 6.09 16.63
CA VAL A 157 6.01 6.44 15.40
C VAL A 157 6.73 7.43 14.48
N HIS A 158 7.60 8.30 15.03
CA HIS A 158 8.42 9.24 14.25
C HIS A 158 9.69 8.63 13.64
N ARG A 159 10.05 7.42 14.05
CA ARG A 159 11.24 6.68 13.60
C ARG A 159 10.88 5.47 12.75
N ILE A 160 9.59 5.21 12.55
CA ILE A 160 9.12 4.16 11.66
C ILE A 160 8.75 4.72 10.28
N GLY A 161 8.88 3.85 9.31
CA GLY A 161 8.59 4.11 7.91
C GLY A 161 8.96 2.88 7.12
N GLU A 162 8.93 2.98 5.80
CA GLU A 162 8.94 1.80 4.93
C GLU A 162 10.14 0.86 5.15
N PRO A 163 9.95 -0.47 5.05
CA PRO A 163 11.05 -1.44 5.14
C PRO A 163 12.18 -1.18 4.13
N GLY A 164 13.43 -1.44 4.53
CA GLY A 164 14.65 -1.14 3.78
C GLY A 164 15.03 0.35 3.74
N ARG A 165 14.50 1.18 4.64
CA ARG A 165 14.81 2.62 4.75
C ARG A 165 15.01 3.14 6.16
N TYR A 166 14.26 2.63 7.13
CA TYR A 166 14.19 3.20 8.49
C TYR A 166 14.94 2.37 9.53
N GLU A 167 15.51 1.22 9.15
CA GLU A 167 16.15 0.26 10.04
C GLU A 167 17.27 0.91 10.86
N LYS A 168 18.05 1.81 10.26
CA LYS A 168 19.09 2.56 10.99
C LYS A 168 18.52 3.43 12.13
N LYS A 169 17.33 4.02 11.93
CA LYS A 169 16.65 4.85 12.94
C LYS A 169 15.91 4.01 13.98
N GLN A 170 15.45 2.84 13.58
CA GLN A 170 14.83 1.84 14.43
C GLN A 170 15.86 1.05 15.23
N GLY A 171 17.12 1.02 14.77
CA GLY A 171 18.20 0.18 15.31
C GLY A 171 17.92 -1.31 15.10
N THR A 172 17.33 -1.68 13.97
CA THR A 172 17.08 -3.06 13.53
C THR A 172 18.07 -3.44 12.42
N THR A 173 18.06 -4.70 12.00
CA THR A 173 18.91 -5.25 10.95
C THR A 173 18.73 -4.46 9.66
N LEU A 174 19.83 -3.92 9.11
CA LEU A 174 19.79 -3.15 7.88
C LEU A 174 19.42 -4.05 6.69
N ARG A 175 18.26 -3.79 6.09
CA ARG A 175 17.80 -4.41 4.85
C ARG A 175 17.96 -3.44 3.68
N LYS A 176 18.01 -3.97 2.47
CA LYS A 176 18.17 -3.17 1.25
C LYS A 176 16.82 -2.94 0.58
N ALA A 177 16.72 -1.85 -0.16
CA ALA A 177 15.56 -1.54 -0.97
C ALA A 177 15.97 -1.08 -2.37
N GLU A 178 15.19 -1.50 -3.36
CA GLU A 178 15.32 -1.07 -4.75
C GLU A 178 14.05 -0.33 -5.20
N ASN A 179 14.18 0.44 -6.27
CA ASN A 179 13.05 1.03 -6.99
C ASN A 179 12.84 0.25 -8.28
N PHE A 180 11.59 0.09 -8.69
CA PHE A 180 11.23 -0.27 -10.05
C PHE A 180 10.12 0.66 -10.55
N HIS A 181 9.95 0.71 -11.87
CA HIS A 181 8.90 1.48 -12.51
C HIS A 181 8.06 0.55 -13.39
N SER A 182 6.75 0.53 -13.15
CA SER A 182 5.78 -0.02 -14.09
C SER A 182 5.65 0.86 -15.33
N ALA A 183 5.16 0.32 -16.46
CA ALA A 183 4.83 1.15 -17.62
C ALA A 183 3.52 1.91 -17.40
N ILE A 184 2.57 1.31 -16.66
CA ILE A 184 1.34 1.95 -16.19
C ILE A 184 1.48 2.32 -14.71
N PRO A 185 1.30 3.59 -14.31
CA PRO A 185 1.50 3.97 -12.91
C PRO A 185 0.38 3.44 -12.00
N ASN A 186 0.65 3.31 -10.71
CA ASN A 186 -0.43 3.26 -9.71
C ASN A 186 -0.97 4.67 -9.45
N VAL A 187 -2.22 4.78 -8.99
CA VAL A 187 -2.79 6.06 -8.55
C VAL A 187 -3.24 5.94 -7.09
N VAL A 188 -2.65 6.75 -6.21
CA VAL A 188 -3.12 6.86 -4.82
C VAL A 188 -4.08 8.04 -4.68
N ALA A 189 -5.26 7.79 -4.13
CA ALA A 189 -6.20 8.83 -3.78
C ALA A 189 -5.86 9.36 -2.39
N ILE A 190 -5.50 10.65 -2.30
CA ILE A 190 -5.21 11.32 -1.04
C ILE A 190 -6.51 11.93 -0.53
N HIS A 191 -6.94 11.51 0.66
CA HIS A 191 -8.26 11.81 1.18
C HIS A 191 -8.23 12.22 2.66
N PRO A 192 -9.23 12.97 3.16
CA PRO A 192 -9.29 13.42 4.56
C PRO A 192 -9.32 12.30 5.60
N GLN A 193 -9.77 11.11 5.18
CA GLN A 193 -9.84 9.94 6.03
C GLN A 193 -8.55 9.10 5.99
N ALA A 194 -7.44 9.56 5.37
CA ALA A 194 -6.17 8.84 5.41
C ALA A 194 -5.49 9.03 6.77
N ILE A 195 -4.70 8.05 7.25
CA ILE A 195 -3.91 8.23 8.50
C ILE A 195 -2.95 9.41 8.36
N GLY A 196 -2.29 9.54 7.20
CA GLY A 196 -1.37 10.65 6.94
C GLY A 196 -2.02 12.04 6.95
N TYR A 197 -3.33 12.11 6.69
CA TYR A 197 -4.07 13.38 6.69
C TYR A 197 -4.14 14.01 8.09
N GLN A 198 -4.15 13.20 9.16
CA GLN A 198 -4.18 13.71 10.54
C GLN A 198 -2.99 14.62 10.87
N THR A 199 -1.86 14.44 10.18
CA THR A 199 -0.64 15.24 10.41
C THR A 199 -0.43 16.33 9.37
N GLN A 200 -0.76 16.05 8.10
CA GLN A 200 -0.47 16.95 6.98
C GLN A 200 -1.70 17.75 6.52
N GLY A 201 -2.91 17.19 6.70
CA GLY A 201 -4.15 17.76 6.20
C GLY A 201 -4.07 18.16 4.73
N GLU A 202 -4.74 19.25 4.41
CA GLU A 202 -4.73 19.88 3.08
C GLU A 202 -3.42 20.62 2.76
N LYS A 203 -2.46 20.69 3.71
CA LYS A 203 -1.14 21.31 3.45
C LYS A 203 -0.31 20.49 2.46
N LYS A 204 -0.69 19.24 2.22
CA LYS A 204 -0.04 18.39 1.22
C LYS A 204 -0.27 18.97 -0.17
N LYS A 205 0.81 19.44 -0.81
CA LYS A 205 0.77 20.08 -2.13
C LYS A 205 0.95 19.08 -3.25
N HIS A 206 0.31 19.35 -4.39
CA HIS A 206 0.65 18.70 -5.66
C HIS A 206 2.13 18.90 -5.97
N ARG A 207 2.80 17.82 -6.40
CA ARG A 207 4.20 17.87 -6.83
C ARG A 207 4.36 18.58 -8.18
N PHE A 208 5.60 18.75 -8.62
CA PHE A 208 5.93 19.54 -9.80
C PHE A 208 5.32 18.98 -11.09
N LEU A 209 5.45 17.67 -11.33
CA LEU A 209 4.88 17.03 -12.51
C LEU A 209 3.39 16.76 -12.29
N ARG A 210 2.56 17.39 -13.12
CA ARG A 210 1.10 17.44 -13.00
C ARG A 210 0.43 17.11 -14.32
N ALA A 211 -0.77 16.54 -14.26
CA ALA A 211 -1.58 16.25 -15.44
C ALA A 211 -3.07 16.23 -15.09
N THR A 212 -3.92 16.60 -16.04
CA THR A 212 -5.39 16.48 -15.94
C THR A 212 -5.88 15.12 -16.45
N ALA A 213 -5.03 14.39 -17.17
CA ALA A 213 -5.28 13.02 -17.57
C ALA A 213 -3.95 12.27 -17.67
N ILE A 214 -3.95 10.97 -17.37
CA ILE A 214 -2.79 10.10 -17.58
C ILE A 214 -3.22 8.85 -18.36
N PRO A 215 -2.32 8.24 -19.16
CA PRO A 215 -2.62 7.00 -19.85
C PRO A 215 -3.14 5.93 -18.89
N HIS A 216 -4.02 5.05 -19.37
CA HIS A 216 -4.73 4.01 -18.62
C HIS A 216 -5.81 4.52 -17.64
N TRP A 217 -5.54 5.56 -16.85
CA TRP A 217 -6.46 6.02 -15.80
C TRP A 217 -7.45 7.09 -16.25
N GLY A 218 -7.24 7.69 -17.41
CA GLY A 218 -8.15 8.70 -17.95
C GLY A 218 -7.98 10.04 -17.26
N SER A 219 -9.08 10.79 -17.14
CA SER A 219 -9.10 12.14 -16.58
C SER A 219 -9.13 12.14 -15.05
N VAL A 220 -8.85 13.31 -14.46
CA VAL A 220 -9.06 13.56 -13.03
C VAL A 220 -10.52 13.29 -12.65
N GLU A 221 -11.47 13.71 -13.49
CA GLU A 221 -12.91 13.51 -13.28
C GLU A 221 -13.29 12.03 -13.25
N ASP A 222 -12.66 11.21 -14.10
CA ASP A 222 -12.90 9.76 -14.11
C ASP A 222 -12.46 9.11 -12.80
N LEU A 223 -11.31 9.51 -12.27
CA LEU A 223 -10.81 9.02 -10.98
C LEU A 223 -11.64 9.52 -9.80
N ILE A 224 -12.13 10.77 -9.82
CA ILE A 224 -12.99 11.29 -8.75
C ILE A 224 -14.31 10.53 -8.67
N LYS A 225 -14.91 10.18 -9.81
CA LYS A 225 -16.14 9.35 -9.84
C LYS A 225 -15.93 7.99 -9.19
N LEU A 226 -14.69 7.46 -9.16
CA LEU A 226 -14.38 6.22 -8.46
C LEU A 226 -14.25 6.42 -6.94
N CYS A 227 -13.92 7.64 -6.49
CA CYS A 227 -13.69 7.94 -5.09
C CYS A 227 -14.89 8.56 -4.37
N GLN A 228 -15.79 9.23 -5.11
CA GLN A 228 -16.92 9.98 -4.58
C GLN A 228 -18.19 9.63 -5.38
N ASN A 229 -19.32 9.59 -4.67
CA ASN A 229 -20.66 9.48 -5.25
C ASN A 229 -21.23 10.85 -5.62
#